data_AF-A0A920TDD7-F1
#
_entry.id   AF-A0A920TDD7-F1
#
_cell.length_a   1.000
_cell.length_b   1.000
_cell.length_c   1.000
_cell.angle_alpha   90.00
_cell.angle_beta   90.00
_cell.angle_gamma   90.00
#
_symmetry.space_group_name_H-M   'P 1'
#
loop_
_entity.id
_entity.type
_entity.pdbx_description
1 polymer ?
#
loop_
_entity_poly.entity_id
_entity_poly.type
_entity_poly.pdbx_seq_one_letter_code
_entity_poly.pdbx_strand_id
1 'polypeptide(L)'
;MVLGRNSIPETDLYSTCCAVQNLWLAARSEGGGVGWVSILKQAQLRKILGIPHHVIPVAYLCLGYPVEFSVDPILQTAGWRERLELNGLMHFDGWGTSTNNADWQDFQIALTDNSVKPLDSTQ
;
A
#
# COMPACT_ATOMS: atom_id res chain seq x y z
N MET A 1 -7.99 -3.12 -17.44
CA MET A 1 -9.35 -2.54 -17.29
C MET A 1 -9.37 -1.22 -18.02
N VAL A 2 -10.25 -1.06 -19.01
CA VAL A 2 -10.46 0.19 -19.76
C VAL A 2 -11.95 0.48 -19.73
N LEU A 3 -12.48 0.76 -18.53
CA LEU A 3 -13.85 1.23 -18.38
C LEU A 3 -13.81 2.28 -17.26
N GLY A 4 -13.75 3.56 -17.63
CA GLY A 4 -13.58 4.68 -16.69
C GLY A 4 -12.81 5.90 -17.23
N ARG A 5 -12.10 5.77 -18.37
CA ARG A 5 -11.23 6.83 -18.93
C ARG A 5 -11.93 8.14 -19.31
N ASN A 6 -13.26 8.18 -19.40
CA ASN A 6 -13.99 9.38 -19.82
C ASN A 6 -14.45 10.28 -18.67
N SER A 7 -14.39 9.85 -17.41
CA SER A 7 -15.05 10.58 -16.31
C SER A 7 -14.07 11.24 -15.34
N ILE A 8 -12.95 10.58 -15.01
CA ILE A 8 -11.99 11.05 -14.00
C ILE A 8 -10.58 10.61 -14.44
N PRO A 9 -9.72 11.50 -14.96
CA PRO A 9 -8.34 11.19 -15.39
C PRO A 9 -7.49 10.51 -14.31
N GLU A 10 -7.75 10.79 -13.05
CA GLU A 10 -7.09 10.21 -11.87
C GLU A 10 -7.38 8.71 -11.71
N THR A 11 -8.46 8.20 -12.33
CA THR A 11 -8.81 6.76 -12.30
C THR A 11 -7.69 5.89 -12.86
N ASP A 12 -6.98 6.37 -13.88
CA ASP A 12 -5.87 5.63 -14.48
C ASP A 12 -4.67 5.52 -13.51
N LEU A 13 -4.46 6.54 -12.66
CA LEU A 13 -3.44 6.51 -11.61
C LEU A 13 -3.80 5.50 -10.53
N TYR A 14 -5.05 5.50 -10.06
CA TYR A 14 -5.52 4.54 -9.05
C TYR A 14 -5.46 3.11 -9.56
N SER A 15 -5.86 2.86 -10.82
CA SER A 15 -5.73 1.54 -11.43
C SER A 15 -4.28 1.08 -11.47
N THR A 16 -3.34 1.99 -11.72
CA THR A 16 -1.91 1.69 -11.71
C THR A 16 -1.43 1.33 -10.30
N CYS A 17 -1.86 2.07 -9.28
CA CYS A 17 -1.56 1.75 -7.88
C CYS A 17 -2.09 0.36 -7.47
N CYS A 18 -3.31 0.00 -7.88
CA CYS A 18 -3.84 -1.35 -7.63
C CYS A 18 -3.01 -2.44 -8.32
N ALA A 19 -2.55 -2.20 -9.55
CA ALA A 19 -1.67 -3.13 -10.26
C ALA A 19 -0.33 -3.31 -9.52
N VAL A 20 0.25 -2.21 -9.01
CA VAL A 20 1.47 -2.25 -8.19
C VAL A 20 1.25 -3.04 -6.89
N GLN A 21 0.11 -2.84 -6.22
CA GLN A 21 -0.22 -3.60 -5.01
C GLN A 21 -0.35 -5.11 -5.28
N ASN A 22 -1.02 -5.48 -6.38
CA ASN A 22 -1.15 -6.89 -6.77
C ASN A 22 0.21 -7.51 -7.10
N LEU A 23 1.08 -6.78 -7.81
CA LEU A 23 2.46 -7.20 -8.08
C LEU A 23 3.21 -7.43 -6.76
N TRP A 24 3.08 -6.51 -5.80
CA TRP A 24 3.76 -6.60 -4.50
C TRP A 24 3.31 -7.84 -3.73
N LEU A 25 2.00 -8.11 -3.69
CA LEU A 25 1.44 -9.30 -3.03
C LEU A 25 1.88 -10.59 -3.73
N ALA A 26 1.88 -10.62 -5.06
CA ALA A 26 2.34 -11.78 -5.83
C ALA A 26 3.83 -12.05 -5.57
N ALA A 27 4.68 -11.03 -5.67
CA ALA A 27 6.10 -11.14 -5.36
C ALA A 27 6.32 -11.66 -3.93
N ARG A 28 5.58 -11.14 -2.94
CA ARG A 28 5.68 -11.62 -1.55
C ARG A 28 5.31 -13.10 -1.42
N SER A 29 4.29 -13.56 -2.13
CA SER A 29 3.86 -14.97 -2.13
C SER A 29 4.90 -15.91 -2.77
N GLU A 30 5.69 -15.40 -3.71
CA GLU A 30 6.79 -16.12 -4.37
C GLU A 30 8.13 -15.99 -3.60
N GLY A 31 8.12 -15.41 -2.40
CA GLY A 31 9.33 -15.17 -1.61
C GLY A 31 10.20 -14.01 -2.11
N GLY A 32 9.71 -13.22 -3.06
CA GLY A 32 10.31 -11.98 -3.52
C GLY A 32 9.93 -10.77 -2.67
N GLY A 33 10.78 -9.76 -2.70
CA GLY A 33 10.57 -8.44 -2.12
C GLY A 33 10.38 -7.39 -3.22
N VAL A 34 9.52 -6.41 -2.93
CA VAL A 34 9.36 -5.20 -3.76
C VAL A 34 9.61 -3.99 -2.89
N GLY A 35 10.36 -3.02 -3.41
CA GLY A 35 10.61 -1.74 -2.77
C GLY A 35 10.17 -0.59 -3.67
N TRP A 36 9.32 0.30 -3.16
CA TRP A 36 8.94 1.54 -3.84
C TRP A 36 9.95 2.64 -3.54
N VAL A 37 10.51 3.25 -4.58
CA VAL A 37 11.38 4.43 -4.45
C VAL A 37 10.62 5.69 -4.86
N SER A 38 10.42 6.62 -3.93
CA SER A 38 9.65 7.85 -4.13
C SER A 38 10.50 9.12 -4.21
N ILE A 39 11.77 9.07 -3.76
CA ILE A 39 12.70 10.20 -3.77
C ILE A 39 13.44 10.23 -5.12
N LEU A 40 12.73 10.64 -6.18
CA LEU A 40 13.25 10.64 -7.56
C LEU A 40 12.83 11.91 -8.30
N LYS A 41 13.72 12.44 -9.14
CA LYS A 41 13.38 13.53 -10.07
C LYS A 41 12.70 12.95 -11.31
N GLN A 42 11.37 13.05 -11.37
CA GLN A 42 10.54 12.55 -12.47
C GLN A 42 11.03 12.98 -13.86
N ALA A 43 11.49 14.23 -14.03
CA ALA A 43 12.03 14.72 -15.29
C ALA A 43 13.30 13.96 -15.74
N GLN A 44 14.18 13.61 -14.79
CA GLN A 44 15.38 12.83 -15.09
C GLN A 44 15.02 11.37 -15.41
N LEU A 45 14.11 10.77 -14.64
CA LEU A 45 13.62 9.40 -14.88
C LEU A 45 13.05 9.27 -16.30
N ARG A 46 12.20 10.22 -16.70
CA ARG A 46 11.62 10.27 -18.06
C ARG A 46 12.68 10.35 -19.13
N LYS A 47 13.70 11.20 -18.95
CA LYS A 47 14.80 11.36 -19.90
C LYS A 47 15.63 10.08 -20.04
N ILE A 48 15.95 9.44 -18.92
CA ILE A 48 16.78 8.21 -18.88
C ILE A 48 16.04 7.05 -19.55
N LEU A 49 14.75 6.89 -19.27
CA LEU A 49 13.94 5.78 -19.77
C LEU A 49 13.22 6.08 -21.10
N GLY A 50 13.42 7.27 -21.68
CA GLY A 50 12.77 7.67 -22.93
C GLY A 50 11.24 7.77 -22.85
N ILE A 51 10.68 8.09 -21.68
CA ILE A 51 9.23 8.11 -21.45
C ILE A 51 8.63 9.38 -22.09
N PRO A 52 7.63 9.25 -22.99
CA PRO A 52 7.00 10.39 -23.64
C PRO A 52 6.18 11.25 -22.65
N HIS A 53 5.95 12.51 -23.00
CA HIS A 53 5.31 13.49 -22.12
C HIS A 53 3.89 13.12 -21.67
N HIS A 54 3.15 12.38 -22.51
CA HIS A 54 1.76 11.98 -22.22
C HIS A 54 1.65 10.77 -21.26
N VAL A 55 2.74 10.06 -20.98
CA VAL A 55 2.77 8.94 -20.03
C VAL A 55 3.24 9.44 -18.67
N ILE A 56 2.63 9.03 -17.57
CA ILE A 56 3.03 9.44 -16.22
C ILE A 56 3.69 8.26 -15.50
N PRO A 57 4.98 8.34 -15.11
CA PRO A 57 5.59 7.33 -14.25
C PRO A 57 4.98 7.40 -12.85
N VAL A 58 4.26 6.34 -12.46
CA VAL A 58 3.56 6.25 -11.18
C VAL A 58 4.45 5.71 -10.07
N ALA A 59 5.18 4.61 -10.35
CA ALA A 59 6.03 3.94 -9.37
C ALA A 59 7.36 3.52 -10.00
N TYR A 60 8.45 3.66 -9.24
CA TYR A 60 9.74 3.05 -9.54
C TYR A 60 9.98 1.95 -8.52
N LEU A 61 10.03 0.70 -8.98
CA LEU A 61 10.02 -0.48 -8.14
C LEU A 61 11.33 -1.24 -8.29
N CYS A 62 11.95 -1.59 -7.17
CA CYS A 62 13.05 -2.53 -7.10
C CYS A 62 12.50 -3.90 -6.71
N LEU A 63 12.82 -4.94 -7.49
CA LEU A 63 12.42 -6.32 -7.22
C LEU A 63 13.65 -7.19 -6.98
N GLY A 64 13.56 -8.13 -6.05
CA GLY A 64 14.62 -9.10 -5.78
C GLY A 64 14.27 -10.03 -4.62
N TYR A 65 15.12 -11.02 -4.36
CA TYR A 65 14.97 -11.91 -3.21
C TYR A 65 15.68 -11.31 -2.00
N PRO A 66 14.96 -10.90 -0.94
CA PRO A 66 15.59 -10.35 0.25
C PRO A 66 16.23 -11.46 1.07
N VAL A 67 17.28 -11.10 1.82
CA VAL A 67 17.95 -12.01 2.77
C VAL A 67 17.02 -12.33 3.94
N GLU A 68 16.25 -11.34 4.38
CA GLU A 68 15.27 -11.47 5.45
C GLU A 68 14.04 -10.60 5.18
N PHE A 69 12.90 -11.02 5.71
CA PHE A 69 11.69 -10.22 5.75
C PHE A 69 11.49 -9.71 7.18
N SER A 70 11.62 -8.40 7.38
CA SER A 70 11.34 -7.81 8.68
C SER A 70 9.84 -7.97 9.00
N VAL A 71 9.55 -8.37 10.24
CA VAL A 71 8.18 -8.53 10.76
C VAL A 71 7.50 -7.16 10.88
N ASP A 72 8.28 -6.15 11.24
CA ASP A 72 7.81 -4.78 11.43
C ASP A 72 8.23 -3.87 10.26
N PRO A 73 7.48 -2.79 9.99
CA PRO A 73 7.90 -1.79 9.03
C PRO A 73 9.27 -1.20 9.42
N ILE A 74 10.24 -1.21 8.50
CA ILE A 74 11.61 -0.72 8.76
C ILE A 74 11.62 0.71 9.32
N LEU A 75 10.70 1.58 8.88
CA LEU A 75 10.58 2.95 9.39
C LEU A 75 10.13 3.01 10.86
N GLN A 76 9.34 2.03 11.30
CA GLN A 76 8.96 1.90 12.70
C GLN A 76 10.15 1.39 13.52
N THR A 77 10.86 0.35 13.04
CA THR A 77 12.08 -0.15 13.68
C THR A 77 13.18 0.90 13.78
N ALA A 78 13.25 1.81 12.80
CA ALA A 78 14.18 2.93 12.78
C ALA A 78 13.71 4.15 13.62
N GLY A 79 12.54 4.08 14.26
CA GLY A 79 11.99 5.16 15.09
C GLY A 79 11.49 6.39 14.33
N TRP A 80 11.28 6.29 13.01
CA TRP A 80 10.83 7.42 12.19
C TRP A 80 9.34 7.70 12.34
N ARG A 81 8.53 6.63 12.37
CA ARG A 81 7.08 6.74 12.52
C ARG A 81 6.49 5.40 12.94
N GLU A 82 5.61 5.44 13.93
CA GLU A 82 4.85 4.27 14.37
C GLU A 82 3.61 4.04 13.50
N ARG A 83 3.14 2.79 13.44
CA ARG A 83 1.85 2.47 12.85
C ARG A 83 0.76 3.19 13.62
N LEU A 84 -0.14 3.87 12.91
CA LEU A 84 -1.28 4.54 13.52
C LEU A 84 -2.31 3.53 14.01
N GLU A 85 -2.94 3.83 15.15
CA GLU A 85 -4.05 3.06 15.70
C GLU A 85 -5.25 3.04 14.74
N LEU A 86 -5.68 1.83 14.36
CA LEU A 86 -6.76 1.64 13.38
C LEU A 86 -8.06 2.30 13.83
N ASN A 87 -8.40 2.21 15.13
CA ASN A 87 -9.61 2.78 15.69
C ASN A 87 -9.71 4.31 15.51
N GLY A 88 -8.58 5.02 15.48
CA GLY A 88 -8.55 6.47 15.26
C GLY A 88 -8.73 6.88 13.79
N LEU A 89 -8.64 5.92 12.86
CA LEU A 89 -8.78 6.15 11.41
C LEU A 89 -10.13 5.66 10.86
N MET A 90 -10.93 4.98 11.67
CA MET A 90 -12.26 4.50 11.30
C MET A 90 -13.32 5.54 11.63
N HIS A 91 -14.23 5.75 10.69
CA HIS A 91 -15.36 6.65 10.84
C HIS A 91 -16.62 5.92 10.38
N PHE A 92 -17.68 5.98 11.19
CA PHE A 92 -18.96 5.37 10.88
C PHE A 92 -19.96 6.47 10.57
N ASP A 93 -20.77 6.26 9.52
CA ASP A 93 -21.84 7.13 9.03
C ASP A 93 -21.40 8.53 8.51
N GLY A 94 -20.34 9.13 9.07
CA GLY A 94 -19.80 10.42 8.63
C GLY A 94 -18.38 10.67 9.15
N TRP A 95 -17.63 11.52 8.43
CA TRP A 95 -16.25 11.87 8.76
C TRP A 95 -16.13 12.53 10.14
N GLY A 96 -15.20 12.05 10.98
CA GLY A 96 -14.99 12.57 12.33
C GLY A 96 -16.01 12.10 13.37
N THR A 97 -16.97 11.26 13.00
CA THR A 97 -17.90 10.65 13.95
C THR A 97 -17.18 9.54 14.72
N SER A 98 -17.34 9.54 16.05
CA SER A 98 -16.70 8.60 16.96
C SER A 98 -17.16 7.16 16.72
N THR A 99 -16.27 6.20 16.99
CA THR A 99 -16.41 4.77 16.76
C THR A 99 -17.39 4.05 17.69
N ASN A 100 -18.13 4.75 18.53
CA ASN A 100 -18.98 4.15 19.57
C ASN A 100 -20.42 3.89 19.08
N ASN A 101 -20.59 3.46 17.82
CA ASN A 101 -21.89 3.06 17.28
C ASN A 101 -22.11 1.55 17.52
N ALA A 102 -23.18 1.21 18.25
CA ALA A 102 -23.53 -0.18 18.59
C ALA A 102 -23.82 -1.05 17.35
N ASP A 103 -24.21 -0.43 16.24
CA ASP A 103 -24.53 -1.14 14.98
C ASP A 103 -23.30 -1.76 14.31
N TRP A 104 -22.09 -1.31 14.66
CA TRP A 104 -20.84 -1.73 14.02
C TRP A 104 -19.91 -2.55 14.93
N GLN A 105 -20.45 -3.03 16.06
CA GLN A 105 -19.67 -3.71 17.10
C GLN A 105 -19.08 -5.05 16.62
N ASP A 106 -19.84 -5.81 15.84
CA ASP A 106 -19.38 -7.08 15.26
C ASP A 106 -18.18 -6.90 14.31
N PHE A 107 -18.19 -5.81 13.53
CA PHE A 107 -17.09 -5.48 12.62
C PHE A 107 -15.83 -5.08 13.38
N GLN A 108 -15.96 -4.33 14.47
CA GLN A 108 -14.83 -3.99 15.34
C GLN A 108 -14.21 -5.21 16.00
N ILE A 109 -15.04 -6.18 16.42
CA ILE A 109 -14.56 -7.47 16.95
C ILE A 109 -13.76 -8.22 15.89
N ALA A 110 -14.27 -8.33 14.66
CA ALA A 110 -13.59 -9.03 13.56
C ALA A 110 -12.23 -8.39 13.17
N LEU A 111 -12.12 -7.06 13.26
CA LEU A 111 -10.85 -6.36 13.02
C LEU A 111 -9.84 -6.59 14.16
N THR A 112 -10.32 -6.65 15.40
CA THR A 112 -9.47 -6.90 16.57
C THR A 112 -8.94 -8.34 16.55
N ASP A 113 -9.75 -9.30 16.13
CA ASP A 113 -9.36 -10.72 16.04
C ASP A 113 -8.29 -10.98 14.96
N ASN A 114 -8.26 -10.16 13.91
CA ASN A 114 -7.21 -10.20 12.87
C ASN A 114 -5.94 -9.41 13.21
N SER A 115 -5.92 -8.68 14.33
CA SER A 115 -4.85 -7.70 14.59
C SER A 115 -3.53 -8.30 15.08
N VAL A 116 -3.48 -9.57 15.51
CA VAL A 116 -2.21 -10.23 15.86
C VAL A 116 -2.28 -11.75 15.62
N LYS A 117 -1.95 -12.19 14.39
CA LYS A 117 -1.26 -13.47 14.23
C LYS A 117 0.13 -13.18 13.68
N PRO A 118 1.21 -13.41 14.45
CA PRO A 118 2.54 -13.46 13.89
C PRO A 118 2.49 -14.43 12.71
N LEU A 119 3.01 -14.03 11.56
CA LEU A 119 3.33 -14.98 10.50
C LEU A 119 4.44 -15.87 11.08
N ASP A 120 4.02 -16.99 11.66
CA ASP A 120 4.92 -18.00 12.23
C ASP A 120 5.87 -18.43 11.10
N SER A 121 7.12 -18.01 11.22
CA SER A 121 8.20 -18.41 10.35
C SER A 121 8.60 -19.83 10.70
N THR A 122 7.75 -20.82 10.41
CA THR A 122 8.14 -22.22 10.33
C THR A 122 7.15 -23.01 9.47
N GLN A 123 7.42 -23.04 8.16
CA GLN A 123 7.43 -24.27 7.37
C GLN A 123 8.29 -24.06 6.12
#